data_AF-K0RJQ7-F1
#
_entry.id   AF-K0RJQ7-F1
#
_cell.length_a   1.000
_cell.length_b   1.000
_cell.length_c   1.000
_cell.angle_alpha   90.00
_cell.angle_beta   90.00
_cell.angle_gamma   90.00
#
_symmetry.space_group_name_H-M   'P 1'
#
loop_
_entity.id
_entity.type
_entity.pdbx_description
1 polymer ?
#
loop_
_entity_poly.entity_id
_entity_poly.type
_entity_poly.pdbx_seq_one_letter_code
_entity_poly.pdbx_strand_id
1 'polypeptide(L)'
;MNNPRTLADAKCLVDSALATAMHSLRTNVSASTGNAPGALAFHRDMLIDVPLQADLRAIRARRQLRVDADLRRANARRYDFDYQPGQPVLLKRPEFTKLGELWDGPYQVKRSHVNGTLTLEFRPGLTT
;
A
#
# COMPACT_ATOMS: atom_id res chain seq x y z
N MET A 1 1.83 -9.54 31.46
CA MET A 1 1.08 -8.27 31.23
C MET A 1 0.00 -8.19 32.28
N ASN A 2 -0.01 -7.14 33.12
CA ASN A 2 -1.03 -6.96 34.16
C ASN A 2 -2.39 -6.67 33.50
N ASN A 3 -3.45 -7.34 33.97
CA ASN A 3 -4.81 -7.13 33.48
C ASN A 3 -5.31 -5.77 34.02
N PRO A 4 -5.81 -4.83 33.17
CA PRO A 4 -6.27 -3.53 33.64
C PRO A 4 -7.48 -3.66 34.58
N ARG A 5 -7.44 -2.95 35.71
CA ARG A 5 -8.53 -2.96 36.71
C ARG A 5 -9.44 -1.73 36.60
N THR A 6 -8.96 -0.65 35.98
CA THR A 6 -9.73 0.58 35.74
C THR A 6 -9.70 1.00 34.27
N LEU A 7 -10.63 1.86 33.86
CA LEU A 7 -10.64 2.44 32.50
C LEU A 7 -9.38 3.27 32.22
N ALA A 8 -8.84 3.94 33.23
CA ALA A 8 -7.59 4.70 33.11
C ALA A 8 -6.40 3.77 32.84
N ASP A 9 -6.33 2.64 33.55
CA ASP A 9 -5.28 1.62 33.32
C ASP A 9 -5.39 1.03 31.91
N ALA A 10 -6.62 0.76 31.44
CA ALA A 10 -6.85 0.25 30.10
C ALA A 10 -6.35 1.23 29.02
N LYS A 11 -6.63 2.53 29.18
CA LYS A 11 -6.11 3.57 28.26
C LYS A 11 -4.59 3.63 28.28
N CYS A 12 -3.97 3.63 29.46
CA CYS A 12 -2.52 3.64 29.61
C CYS A 12 -1.86 2.41 28.96
N LEU A 13 -2.47 1.23 29.09
CA LEU A 13 -1.98 0.01 28.41
C LEU A 13 -2.06 0.14 26.88
N VAL A 14 -3.13 0.68 26.33
CA VAL A 14 -3.25 0.92 24.88
C VAL A 14 -2.22 1.94 24.43
N ASP A 15 -2.07 3.06 25.13
CA ASP A 15 -1.13 4.12 24.77
C ASP A 15 0.33 3.63 24.83
N SER A 16 0.68 2.88 25.87
CA SER A 16 2.02 2.28 25.99
C SER A 16 2.29 1.22 24.92
N ALA A 17 1.29 0.40 24.55
CA ALA A 17 1.42 -0.55 23.45
C ALA A 17 1.61 0.17 22.11
N LEU A 18 0.85 1.24 21.85
CA LEU A 18 1.00 2.07 20.64
C LEU A 18 2.36 2.77 20.60
N ALA A 19 2.81 3.35 21.72
CA ALA A 19 4.12 3.98 21.84
C ALA A 19 5.26 2.98 21.57
N THR A 20 5.17 1.77 22.13
CA THR A 20 6.14 0.70 21.92
C THR A 20 6.15 0.23 20.47
N ALA A 21 4.98 0.06 19.85
CA ALA A 21 4.86 -0.31 18.44
C ALA A 21 5.46 0.77 17.53
N MET A 22 5.16 2.05 17.77
CA MET A 22 5.73 3.17 17.02
C MET A 22 7.26 3.23 17.16
N HIS A 23 7.78 3.05 18.37
CA HIS A 23 9.23 3.02 18.59
C HIS A 23 9.88 1.87 17.81
N SER A 24 9.31 0.67 17.90
CA SER A 24 9.78 -0.53 17.20
C SER A 24 9.79 -0.35 15.68
N LEU A 25 8.75 0.26 15.11
CA LEU A 25 8.69 0.55 13.67
C LEU A 25 9.77 1.55 13.22
N ARG A 26 10.17 2.47 14.09
CA ARG A 26 11.22 3.47 13.78
C ARG A 26 12.63 2.93 13.91
N THR A 27 12.85 1.98 14.82
CA THR A 27 14.16 1.35 15.09
C THR A 27 14.43 0.13 14.21
N ASN A 28 13.40 -0.54 13.72
CA ASN A 28 13.56 -1.72 12.88
C ASN A 28 14.14 -1.39 11.50
N VAL A 29 15.13 -2.17 11.09
CA VAL A 29 15.78 -2.02 9.78
C VAL A 29 14.81 -2.39 8.66
N SER A 30 14.56 -1.44 7.75
CA SER A 30 13.72 -1.68 6.59
C SER A 30 14.49 -2.42 5.51
N ALA A 31 14.00 -3.58 5.06
CA ALA A 31 14.65 -4.33 4.00
C ALA A 31 14.71 -3.60 2.64
N SER A 32 13.92 -2.54 2.42
CA SER A 32 14.00 -1.74 1.18
C SER A 32 15.17 -0.76 1.20
N THR A 33 15.59 -0.34 2.38
CA THR A 33 16.55 0.75 2.58
C THR A 33 17.84 0.25 3.26
N GLY A 34 17.78 -0.89 3.95
CA GLY A 34 18.88 -1.45 4.75
C GLY A 34 19.19 -0.66 6.02
N ASN A 35 18.36 0.32 6.39
CA ASN A 35 18.52 1.16 7.57
C ASN A 35 17.17 1.34 8.29
N ALA A 36 17.23 1.68 9.56
CA ALA A 36 16.06 2.03 10.36
C ALA A 36 15.47 3.37 9.90
N PRO A 37 14.13 3.51 9.75
CA PRO A 37 13.51 4.76 9.32
C PRO A 37 13.85 5.96 10.21
N GLY A 38 13.87 5.76 11.53
CA GLY A 38 14.25 6.81 12.47
C GLY A 38 15.70 7.24 12.28
N ALA A 39 16.60 6.27 12.02
CA ALA A 39 18.01 6.57 11.84
C ALA A 39 18.29 7.39 10.57
N LEU A 40 17.53 7.15 9.50
CA LEU A 40 17.62 7.94 8.27
C LEU A 40 17.08 9.36 8.45
N ALA A 41 16.02 9.52 9.24
CA ALA A 41 15.40 10.83 9.47
C ALA A 41 16.27 11.74 10.35
N PHE A 42 16.92 11.17 11.36
CA PHE A 42 17.72 11.92 12.34
C PHE A 42 19.23 11.80 12.13
N HIS A 43 19.69 11.11 11.08
CA HIS A 43 21.10 10.86 10.78
C HIS A 43 21.90 10.23 11.95
N ARG A 44 21.22 9.45 12.79
CA ARG A 44 21.78 8.83 14.00
C ARG A 44 20.95 7.63 14.43
N ASP A 45 21.59 6.61 14.97
CA ASP A 45 20.88 5.43 15.46
C ASP A 45 19.90 5.78 16.61
N MET A 46 18.78 5.05 16.65
CA MET A 46 17.66 5.31 17.56
C MET A 46 17.79 4.56 18.90
N LEU A 47 18.68 3.56 19.00
CA LEU A 47 18.94 2.76 20.19
C LEU A 47 20.27 3.12 20.84
N ILE A 48 21.30 3.38 20.03
CA ILE A 48 22.65 3.75 20.46
C ILE A 48 23.03 5.14 19.93
N ASP A 49 23.86 5.86 20.68
CA ASP A 49 24.38 7.16 20.27
C ASP A 49 25.48 7.02 19.21
N VAL A 50 25.10 6.68 17.97
CA VAL A 50 26.04 6.53 16.86
C VAL A 50 25.52 7.25 15.62
N PRO A 51 26.30 8.16 15.02
CA PRO A 51 25.88 8.85 13.80
C PRO A 51 25.73 7.88 12.63
N LEU A 52 24.73 8.10 11.78
CA LEU A 52 24.49 7.32 10.57
C LEU A 52 24.82 8.15 9.32
N GLN A 53 25.83 7.72 8.57
CA GLN A 53 26.09 8.21 7.22
C GLN A 53 25.41 7.31 6.20
N ALA A 54 24.28 7.76 5.66
CA ALA A 54 23.50 6.98 4.71
C ALA A 54 24.03 7.10 3.28
N ASP A 55 24.35 5.97 2.64
CA ASP A 55 24.58 5.93 1.20
C ASP A 55 23.25 5.94 0.43
N LEU A 56 22.85 7.14 0.00
CA LEU A 56 21.62 7.35 -0.76
C LEU A 56 21.61 6.61 -2.11
N ARG A 57 22.77 6.39 -2.73
CA ARG A 57 22.87 5.67 -4.01
C ARG A 57 22.58 4.19 -3.79
N ALA A 58 23.19 3.58 -2.79
CA ALA A 58 22.92 2.19 -2.42
C ALA A 58 21.45 1.98 -2.00
N ILE A 59 20.88 2.92 -1.25
CA ILE A 59 19.46 2.90 -0.87
C ILE A 59 18.56 2.91 -2.12
N ARG A 60 18.84 3.82 -3.06
CA ARG A 60 18.06 3.92 -4.30
C ARG A 60 18.13 2.63 -5.11
N ALA A 61 19.33 2.06 -5.25
CA ALA A 61 19.54 0.81 -5.97
C ALA A 61 18.74 -0.36 -5.35
N ARG A 62 18.78 -0.52 -4.02
CA ARG A 62 17.98 -1.56 -3.32
C ARG A 62 16.48 -1.38 -3.53
N ARG A 63 16.00 -0.14 -3.43
CA ARG A 63 14.58 0.17 -3.66
C ARG A 63 14.17 -0.19 -5.08
N GLN A 64 14.99 0.15 -6.08
CA GLN A 64 14.71 -0.18 -7.47
C GLN A 64 14.62 -1.70 -7.68
N LEU A 65 15.58 -2.47 -7.15
CA LEU A 65 15.56 -3.93 -7.25
C LEU A 65 14.28 -4.55 -6.67
N ARG A 66 13.79 -4.01 -5.54
CA ARG A 66 12.52 -4.46 -4.94
C ARG A 66 11.33 -4.09 -5.80
N VAL A 67 11.26 -2.85 -6.28
CA VAL A 67 10.20 -2.40 -7.20
C VAL A 67 10.17 -3.28 -8.45
N ASP A 68 11.32 -3.56 -9.05
CA ASP A 68 11.41 -4.39 -10.25
C ASP A 68 10.96 -5.84 -9.98
N ALA A 69 11.27 -6.39 -8.80
CA ALA A 69 10.80 -7.70 -8.38
C ALA A 69 9.29 -7.75 -8.16
N ASP A 70 8.73 -6.71 -7.53
CA ASP A 70 7.30 -6.59 -7.29
C ASP A 70 6.53 -6.39 -8.61
N LEU A 71 7.06 -5.57 -9.54
CA LEU A 71 6.51 -5.39 -10.88
C LEU A 71 6.51 -6.69 -11.67
N ARG A 72 7.61 -7.46 -11.65
CA ARG A 72 7.66 -8.79 -12.29
C ARG A 72 6.60 -9.73 -11.72
N ARG A 73 6.44 -9.77 -10.39
CA ARG A 73 5.43 -10.59 -9.73
C ARG A 73 4.01 -10.16 -10.09
N ALA A 74 3.74 -8.85 -10.12
CA ALA A 74 2.44 -8.30 -10.46
C ALA A 74 2.10 -8.58 -11.94
N ASN A 75 3.04 -8.35 -12.85
CA ASN A 75 2.87 -8.60 -14.28
C ASN A 75 2.68 -10.09 -14.59
N ALA A 76 3.35 -10.99 -13.87
CA ALA A 76 3.15 -12.44 -14.03
C ALA A 76 1.74 -12.92 -13.66
N ARG A 77 0.98 -12.14 -12.87
CA ARG A 77 -0.41 -12.44 -12.50
C ARG A 77 -1.44 -11.76 -13.41
N ARG A 78 -0.99 -10.93 -14.38
CA ARG A 78 -1.90 -10.25 -15.30
C ARG A 78 -2.46 -11.26 -16.30
N TYR A 79 -3.76 -11.16 -16.53
CA TYR A 79 -4.40 -11.84 -17.65
C TYR A 79 -4.06 -11.11 -18.93
N ASP A 80 -3.81 -11.88 -19.99
CA ASP A 80 -3.59 -11.34 -21.33
C ASP A 80 -4.95 -11.00 -21.96
N PHE A 81 -5.45 -9.81 -21.64
CA PHE A 81 -6.68 -9.29 -22.22
C PHE A 81 -6.62 -7.77 -22.38
N ASP A 82 -6.68 -7.33 -23.63
CA ASP A 82 -6.69 -5.91 -23.98
C ASP A 82 -8.12 -5.44 -24.28
N TYR A 83 -8.64 -4.61 -23.39
CA TYR A 83 -9.94 -3.97 -23.58
C TYR A 83 -9.91 -2.98 -24.75
N GLN A 84 -10.91 -3.08 -25.61
CA GLN A 84 -11.09 -2.19 -26.75
C GLN A 84 -12.19 -1.15 -26.47
N PRO A 85 -12.06 0.09 -27.00
CA PRO A 85 -13.14 1.06 -26.96
C PRO A 85 -14.43 0.50 -27.57
N GLY A 86 -15.57 0.75 -26.93
CA GLY A 86 -16.89 0.24 -27.33
C GLY A 86 -17.21 -1.18 -26.86
N GLN A 87 -16.34 -1.82 -26.08
CA GLN A 87 -16.65 -3.08 -25.42
C GLN A 87 -17.49 -2.84 -24.15
N PRO A 88 -18.55 -3.64 -23.91
CA PRO A 88 -19.27 -3.63 -22.65
C PRO A 88 -18.48 -4.36 -21.56
N VAL A 89 -18.32 -3.73 -20.41
CA VAL A 89 -17.64 -4.30 -19.24
C VAL A 89 -18.52 -4.18 -17.99
N LEU A 90 -18.33 -5.12 -17.06
CA LEU A 90 -19.00 -5.09 -15.76
C LEU A 90 -18.03 -4.54 -14.71
N LEU A 91 -18.54 -3.69 -13.83
CA LEU A 91 -17.78 -3.17 -12.69
C LEU A 91 -18.13 -3.96 -11.43
N LYS A 92 -17.14 -4.31 -10.63
CA LYS A 92 -17.38 -4.93 -9.32
C LYS A 92 -17.92 -3.88 -8.35
N ARG A 93 -19.04 -4.15 -7.68
CA ARG A 93 -19.60 -3.24 -6.68
C ARG A 93 -18.67 -3.13 -5.46
N PRO A 94 -18.43 -1.92 -4.92
CA PRO A 94 -17.59 -1.73 -3.75
C PRO A 94 -18.22 -2.31 -2.49
N GLU A 95 -19.54 -2.21 -2.36
CA GLU A 95 -20.33 -2.80 -1.29
C GLU A 95 -21.25 -3.86 -1.89
N PHE A 96 -21.22 -5.07 -1.35
CA PHE A 96 -22.07 -6.18 -1.76
C PHE A 96 -22.49 -7.01 -0.55
N THR A 97 -23.71 -7.56 -0.58
CA THR A 97 -24.20 -8.52 0.41
C THR A 97 -23.91 -9.95 -0.05
N LYS A 98 -23.93 -10.92 0.87
CA LYS A 98 -23.55 -12.33 0.56
C LYS A 98 -24.35 -12.96 -0.59
N LEU A 99 -25.61 -12.54 -0.78
CA LEU A 99 -26.50 -12.98 -1.86
C LEU A 99 -26.89 -11.83 -2.81
N GLY A 100 -26.24 -10.68 -2.69
CA GLY A 100 -26.49 -9.53 -3.56
C GLY A 100 -25.74 -9.64 -4.89
N GLU A 101 -26.12 -8.79 -5.83
CA GLU A 101 -25.42 -8.66 -7.10
C GLU A 101 -24.00 -8.12 -6.88
N LEU A 102 -23.01 -8.87 -7.37
CA LEU A 102 -21.59 -8.50 -7.24
C LEU A 102 -21.14 -7.53 -8.35
N TRP A 103 -21.80 -7.59 -9.49
CA TRP A 103 -21.43 -6.89 -10.72
C TRP A 103 -22.50 -5.85 -11.06
N ASP A 104 -22.04 -4.70 -11.55
CA ASP A 104 -22.88 -3.61 -12.03
C ASP A 104 -22.55 -3.30 -13.50
N GLY A 105 -23.52 -2.80 -14.24
CA GLY A 105 -23.41 -2.53 -15.68
C GLY A 105 -24.18 -3.52 -16.56
N PRO A 106 -24.00 -3.49 -17.89
CA PRO A 106 -22.75 -3.19 -18.60
C PRO A 106 -22.46 -1.70 -18.86
N TYR A 107 -21.19 -1.32 -18.76
CA TYR A 107 -20.68 0.01 -19.10
C TYR A 107 -19.77 -0.05 -20.32
N GLN A 108 -19.81 1.01 -21.13
CA GLN A 108 -19.00 1.09 -22.35
C GLN A 108 -17.60 1.60 -22.04
N VAL A 109 -16.58 0.91 -22.55
CA VAL A 109 -15.20 1.41 -22.50
C VAL A 109 -15.04 2.56 -23.48
N LYS A 110 -14.70 3.76 -22.99
CA LYS A 110 -14.40 4.92 -23.85
C LYS A 110 -12.93 4.94 -24.27
N ARG A 111 -12.03 4.58 -23.34
CA ARG A 111 -10.59 4.59 -23.58
C ARG A 111 -9.89 3.55 -22.72
N SER A 112 -8.98 2.80 -23.36
CA SER A 112 -8.00 1.97 -22.66
C SER A 112 -6.67 2.74 -22.53
N HIS A 113 -6.04 2.68 -21.35
CA HIS A 113 -4.79 3.38 -21.05
C HIS A 113 -3.62 2.40 -20.91
N VAL A 114 -2.41 2.84 -21.26
CA VAL A 114 -1.20 2.01 -21.27
C VAL A 114 -0.80 1.48 -19.88
N ASN A 115 -1.25 2.15 -18.81
CA ASN A 115 -1.02 1.74 -17.42
C ASN A 115 -2.01 0.67 -16.92
N GLY A 116 -2.94 0.20 -17.76
CA GLY A 116 -3.93 -0.83 -17.42
C GLY A 116 -5.19 -0.30 -16.74
N THR A 117 -5.45 1.01 -16.79
CA THR A 117 -6.74 1.59 -16.36
C THR A 117 -7.66 1.79 -17.56
N LEU A 118 -8.97 1.81 -17.31
CA LEU A 118 -10.00 2.08 -18.32
C LEU A 118 -10.77 3.34 -17.92
N THR A 119 -11.19 4.13 -18.91
CA THR A 119 -12.20 5.18 -18.72
C THR A 119 -13.53 4.65 -19.24
N LEU A 120 -14.53 4.62 -18.37
CA LEU A 120 -15.85 4.06 -18.66
C LEU A 120 -16.89 5.17 -18.80
N GLU A 121 -17.94 4.89 -19.57
CA GLU A 121 -19.12 5.73 -19.65
C GLU A 121 -20.28 5.11 -18.85
N PHE A 122 -20.68 5.77 -17.76
CA PHE A 122 -21.77 5.32 -16.87
C PHE A 122 -23.14 5.81 -17.32
N ARG A 123 -23.17 7.03 -17.86
CA ARG A 123 -24.35 7.71 -18.42
C ARG A 123 -23.90 8.50 -19.65
N PRO A 124 -24.77 8.74 -20.65
CA PRO A 124 -24.41 9.54 -21.82
C PRO A 124 -23.79 10.88 -21.39
N GLY A 125 -22.50 11.07 -21.68
CA GLY A 125 -21.77 12.30 -21.37
C GLY A 125 -21.10 12.38 -19.99
N LEU A 126 -21.20 11.36 -19.12
CA LEU A 126 -20.46 11.29 -17.85
C LEU A 126 -19.42 10.16 -17.91
N THR A 127 -18.13 10.54 -17.87
CA THR A 127 -17.00 9.62 -17.96
C THR A 127 -16.11 9.71 -16.73
N THR A 128 -15.70 8.57 -16.18
CA THR A 128 -14.75 8.46 -15.06
C THR A 128 -13.72 7.37 -15.31
#